data_AF-A0A7S0A9J4-F1
#
_entry.id   AF-A0A7S0A9J4-F1
#
_cell.length_a   1.000
_cell.length_b   1.000
_cell.length_c   1.000
_cell.angle_alpha   90.00
_cell.angle_beta   90.00
_cell.angle_gamma   90.00
#
_symmetry.space_group_name_H-M   'P 1'
#
loop_
_entity.id
_entity.type
_entity.pdbx_description
1 polymer ?
#
loop_
_entity_poly.entity_id
_entity_poly.type
_entity_poly.pdbx_seq_one_letter_code
_entity_poly.pdbx_strand_id
1 'polypeptide(L)'
;RLRTAAAPSAVAELACEICAAQSAAAVSELPGAAAAVEPLRAIRLFPPGGLYLAILFLLTDVGLDLCTITAMIGQQEVWWAGLIAGALLTSTMSEVVGHRFKTLALEVMESVRVGVLARGLQAIRDQEASSEALISLFISSYALPWTMKSPLWAAVCVLSVLFSACTLSEFMHEVIDLRGSIELADEEAKGGAEMQHQLGTKAADCLTVVTVGGVVLSD
;
A
#
# COMPACT_ATOMS: atom_id res chain seq x y z
N ARG A 1 -29.32 -11.28 61.87
CA ARG A 1 -29.12 -10.45 60.65
C ARG A 1 -28.23 -11.24 59.71
N LEU A 2 -28.82 -12.02 58.80
CA LEU A 2 -28.12 -12.88 57.86
C LEU A 2 -27.77 -12.07 56.60
N ARG A 3 -26.48 -11.86 56.35
CA ARG A 3 -25.98 -11.40 55.05
C ARG A 3 -25.91 -12.61 54.14
N THR A 4 -26.84 -12.71 53.20
CA THR A 4 -26.81 -13.69 52.12
C THR A 4 -25.61 -13.40 51.22
N ALA A 5 -24.67 -14.34 51.15
CA ALA A 5 -23.56 -14.30 50.21
C ALA A 5 -24.13 -14.32 48.78
N ALA A 6 -23.76 -13.34 47.96
CA ALA A 6 -24.13 -13.32 46.55
C ALA A 6 -23.55 -14.55 45.86
N ALA A 7 -24.35 -15.19 45.00
CA ALA A 7 -23.94 -16.37 44.26
C ALA A 7 -22.72 -16.05 43.38
N PRO A 8 -21.70 -16.92 43.32
CA PRO A 8 -20.44 -16.67 42.61
C PRO A 8 -20.62 -16.38 41.11
N SER A 9 -21.75 -16.78 40.52
CA SER A 9 -22.08 -16.47 39.12
C SER A 9 -22.33 -14.98 38.85
N ALA A 10 -22.92 -14.26 39.80
CA ALA A 10 -23.23 -12.83 39.63
C ALA A 10 -21.97 -11.96 39.67
N VAL A 11 -20.94 -12.39 40.41
CA VAL A 11 -19.65 -11.70 40.48
C VAL A 11 -18.86 -11.91 39.18
N ALA A 12 -18.98 -13.09 38.55
CA ALA A 12 -18.33 -13.39 37.27
C ALA A 12 -18.95 -12.61 36.10
N GLU A 13 -20.28 -12.48 36.05
CA GLU A 13 -20.96 -11.66 35.03
C GLU A 13 -20.59 -10.18 35.16
N LEU A 14 -20.57 -9.63 36.39
CA LEU A 14 -20.19 -8.24 36.61
C LEU A 14 -18.73 -7.98 36.23
N ALA A 15 -17.82 -8.92 36.51
CA ALA A 15 -16.42 -8.81 36.10
C ALA A 15 -16.26 -8.86 34.57
N CYS A 16 -17.08 -9.65 33.88
CA CYS A 16 -17.09 -9.73 32.42
C CYS A 16 -17.63 -8.45 31.77
N GLU A 17 -18.70 -7.87 32.31
CA GLU A 17 -19.24 -6.59 31.86
C GLU A 17 -18.27 -5.43 32.12
N ILE A 18 -17.59 -5.41 33.27
CA ILE A 18 -16.57 -4.40 33.58
C ILE A 18 -15.37 -4.55 32.64
N CYS A 19 -14.90 -5.76 32.34
CA CYS A 19 -13.84 -5.98 31.35
C CYS A 19 -14.26 -5.59 29.92
N ALA A 20 -15.50 -5.88 29.52
CA ALA A 20 -16.04 -5.47 28.22
C ALA A 20 -16.18 -3.94 28.12
N ALA A 21 -16.63 -3.28 29.18
CA ALA A 21 -16.73 -1.83 29.24
C ALA A 21 -15.36 -1.14 29.29
N GLN A 22 -14.41 -1.69 30.05
CA GLN A 22 -13.04 -1.17 30.14
C GLN A 22 -12.26 -1.38 28.84
N SER A 23 -12.44 -2.51 28.14
CA SER A 23 -11.82 -2.72 26.82
C SER A 23 -12.41 -1.77 25.76
N ALA A 24 -13.72 -1.53 25.77
CA ALA A 24 -14.34 -0.56 24.88
C ALA A 24 -13.89 0.89 25.17
N ALA A 25 -13.75 1.25 26.45
CA ALA A 25 -13.27 2.57 26.87
C ALA A 25 -11.78 2.76 26.57
N ALA A 26 -10.94 1.74 26.80
CA ALA A 26 -9.49 1.77 26.54
C ALA A 26 -9.16 1.87 25.04
N VAL A 27 -10.00 1.32 24.16
CA VAL A 27 -9.87 1.52 22.71
C VAL A 27 -10.23 2.97 22.31
N SER A 28 -11.10 3.65 23.07
CA SER A 28 -11.50 5.04 22.79
C SER A 28 -10.54 6.10 23.35
N GLU A 29 -9.75 5.77 24.37
CA GLU A 29 -8.87 6.71 25.07
C GLU A 29 -7.38 6.59 24.71
N LEU A 30 -6.99 5.70 23.79
CA LEU A 30 -5.63 5.71 23.23
C LEU A 30 -5.36 7.08 22.58
N PRO A 31 -4.56 7.96 23.21
CA PRO A 31 -4.25 9.29 22.68
C PRO A 31 -3.27 9.07 21.52
N GLY A 32 -3.82 8.75 20.35
CA GLY A 32 -3.08 8.29 19.17
C GLY A 32 -3.86 7.41 18.21
N ALA A 33 -4.94 6.72 18.65
CA ALA A 33 -5.71 5.81 17.79
C ALA A 33 -6.62 6.52 16.77
N ALA A 34 -6.75 7.83 16.89
CA ALA A 34 -7.37 8.70 15.90
C ALA A 34 -6.62 10.04 15.84
N ALA A 35 -5.28 10.02 15.88
CA ALA A 35 -4.58 10.99 15.04
C ALA A 35 -5.17 10.73 13.66
N ALA A 36 -6.05 11.64 13.22
CA ALA A 36 -6.72 11.56 11.94
C ALA A 36 -5.61 11.25 10.93
N VAL A 37 -5.52 9.97 10.52
CA VAL A 37 -4.74 9.59 9.36
C VAL A 37 -5.47 10.36 8.28
N GLU A 38 -4.97 11.56 7.99
CA GLU A 38 -5.57 12.50 7.08
C GLU A 38 -5.72 11.66 5.81
N PRO A 39 -6.96 11.26 5.44
CA PRO A 39 -7.17 10.11 4.58
C PRO A 39 -6.42 10.41 3.32
N LEU A 40 -5.30 9.68 3.15
CA LEU A 40 -4.12 10.05 2.37
C LEU A 40 -4.58 10.93 1.23
N ARG A 41 -4.53 12.26 1.47
CA ARG A 41 -5.36 13.25 0.77
C ARG A 41 -5.09 13.02 -0.69
N ALA A 42 -6.05 12.33 -1.33
CA ALA A 42 -5.84 11.54 -2.53
C ALA A 42 -4.88 12.30 -3.39
N ILE A 43 -3.69 11.74 -3.65
CA ILE A 43 -2.65 12.40 -4.42
C ILE A 43 -3.32 12.82 -5.72
N ARG A 44 -3.79 14.07 -5.74
CA ARG A 44 -4.32 14.76 -6.89
C ARG A 44 -3.09 15.24 -7.64
N LEU A 45 -2.15 14.33 -7.93
CA LEU A 45 -1.22 14.60 -9.00
C LEU A 45 -2.04 14.44 -10.27
N PHE A 46 -2.53 15.61 -10.66
CA PHE A 46 -2.73 16.03 -12.03
C PHE A 46 -2.25 15.00 -13.07
N PRO A 47 -3.13 14.52 -13.95
CA PRO A 47 -4.37 15.21 -14.33
C PRO A 47 -5.56 14.90 -13.39
N PRO A 48 -6.53 15.83 -13.27
CA PRO A 48 -7.72 15.73 -12.40
C PRO A 48 -8.75 14.64 -12.79
N GLY A 49 -8.32 13.52 -13.38
CA GLY A 49 -9.20 12.49 -13.92
C GLY A 49 -9.48 11.29 -13.00
N GLY A 50 -8.84 11.21 -11.83
CA GLY A 50 -9.06 10.14 -10.86
C GLY A 50 -8.79 8.74 -11.44
N LEU A 51 -9.48 7.72 -10.92
CA LEU A 51 -9.30 6.32 -11.29
C LEU A 51 -9.46 6.04 -12.80
N TYR A 52 -10.38 6.72 -13.48
CA TYR A 52 -10.57 6.55 -14.92
C TYR A 52 -9.32 6.89 -15.73
N LEU A 53 -8.60 7.90 -15.28
CA LEU A 53 -7.36 8.31 -15.92
C LEU A 53 -6.26 7.30 -15.63
N ALA A 54 -6.15 6.78 -14.40
CA ALA A 54 -5.22 5.69 -14.11
C ALA A 54 -5.47 4.46 -15.01
N ILE A 55 -6.73 4.07 -15.21
CA ILE A 55 -7.10 2.97 -16.12
C ILE A 55 -6.75 3.33 -17.56
N LEU A 56 -7.01 4.57 -18.00
CA LEU A 56 -6.64 5.02 -19.34
C LEU A 56 -5.13 5.02 -19.57
N PHE A 57 -4.35 5.43 -18.57
CA PHE A 57 -2.88 5.39 -18.61
C PHE A 57 -2.40 3.95 -18.76
N LEU A 58 -2.94 3.01 -17.97
CA LEU A 58 -2.67 1.58 -18.09
C LEU A 58 -2.92 1.05 -19.51
N LEU A 59 -4.10 1.34 -20.08
CA LEU A 59 -4.45 0.92 -21.43
C LEU A 59 -3.57 1.58 -22.50
N THR A 60 -3.20 2.84 -22.28
CA THR A 60 -2.34 3.60 -23.19
C THR A 60 -0.92 3.03 -23.19
N ASP A 61 -0.40 2.65 -22.02
CA ASP A 61 0.93 2.05 -21.85
C ASP A 61 1.03 0.72 -22.61
N VAL A 62 0.06 -0.20 -22.39
CA VAL A 62 -0.03 -1.46 -23.15
C VAL A 62 -0.13 -1.21 -24.65
N GLY A 63 -0.92 -0.21 -25.07
CA GLY A 63 -1.03 0.17 -26.48
C GLY A 63 0.29 0.68 -27.07
N LEU A 64 1.01 1.52 -26.32
CA LEU A 64 2.32 2.06 -26.71
C LEU A 64 3.37 0.95 -26.80
N ASP A 65 3.37 0.00 -25.88
CA ASP A 65 4.29 -1.15 -25.92
C ASP A 65 4.03 -2.04 -27.14
N LEU A 66 2.78 -2.32 -27.48
CA LEU A 66 2.42 -3.03 -28.71
C LEU A 66 2.84 -2.25 -29.97
N CYS A 67 2.68 -0.93 -29.97
CA CYS A 67 3.18 -0.06 -31.04
C CYS A 67 4.72 -0.13 -31.16
N THR A 68 5.45 -0.12 -30.04
CA THR A 68 6.91 -0.23 -30.02
C THR A 68 7.37 -1.59 -30.54
N ILE A 69 6.71 -2.68 -30.14
CA ILE A 69 7.00 -4.04 -30.62
C ILE A 69 6.81 -4.12 -32.14
N THR A 70 5.68 -3.63 -32.64
CA THR A 70 5.40 -3.66 -34.09
C THR A 70 6.41 -2.81 -34.88
N ALA A 71 6.83 -1.66 -34.33
CA ALA A 71 7.88 -0.84 -34.91
C ALA A 71 9.23 -1.57 -34.99
N MET A 72 9.65 -2.24 -33.91
CA MET A 72 10.89 -3.02 -33.87
C MET A 72 10.89 -4.19 -34.84
N ILE A 73 9.76 -4.91 -34.94
CA ILE A 73 9.60 -6.00 -35.92
C ILE A 73 9.75 -5.46 -37.35
N GLY A 74 9.12 -4.32 -37.66
CA GLY A 74 9.25 -3.68 -38.97
C GLY A 74 10.68 -3.25 -39.32
N GLN A 75 11.54 -3.05 -38.32
CA GLN A 75 12.93 -2.66 -38.50
C GLN A 75 13.92 -3.82 -38.47
N GLN A 76 13.43 -5.06 -38.40
CA GLN A 76 14.23 -6.29 -38.30
C GLN A 76 15.01 -6.43 -36.96
N GLU A 77 14.67 -5.62 -35.96
CA GLU A 77 15.25 -5.68 -34.61
C GLU A 77 14.48 -6.70 -33.73
N VAL A 78 14.37 -7.93 -34.23
CA VAL A 78 13.51 -8.98 -33.66
C VAL A 78 13.91 -9.39 -32.23
N TRP A 79 15.18 -9.23 -31.88
CA TRP A 79 15.70 -9.57 -30.55
C TRP A 79 15.12 -8.64 -29.48
N TRP A 80 15.10 -7.32 -29.75
CA TRP A 80 14.55 -6.33 -28.82
C TRP A 80 13.04 -6.45 -28.73
N ALA A 81 12.36 -6.64 -29.87
CA ALA A 81 10.93 -6.93 -29.89
C ALA A 81 10.57 -8.16 -29.05
N GLY A 82 11.38 -9.21 -29.14
CA GLY A 82 11.20 -10.44 -28.36
C GLY A 82 11.34 -10.23 -26.86
N LEU A 83 12.27 -9.36 -26.41
CA LEU A 83 12.44 -9.06 -24.99
C LEU A 83 11.24 -8.30 -24.41
N ILE A 84 10.75 -7.25 -25.09
CA ILE A 84 9.56 -6.51 -24.65
C ILE A 84 8.32 -7.43 -24.69
N ALA A 85 8.14 -8.17 -25.78
CA ALA A 85 7.03 -9.12 -25.89
C ALA A 85 7.10 -10.20 -24.81
N GLY A 86 8.30 -10.67 -24.46
CA GLY A 86 8.50 -11.62 -23.36
C GLY A 86 8.11 -11.05 -22.00
N ALA A 87 8.41 -9.78 -21.73
CA ALA A 87 8.01 -9.09 -20.51
C ALA A 87 6.46 -9.00 -20.42
N LEU A 88 5.82 -8.46 -21.46
CA LEU A 88 4.35 -8.37 -21.55
C LEU A 88 3.67 -9.74 -21.42
N LEU A 89 4.21 -10.77 -22.09
CA LEU A 89 3.68 -12.13 -22.04
C LEU A 89 3.81 -12.72 -20.64
N THR A 90 4.93 -12.50 -19.96
CA THR A 90 5.15 -12.99 -18.59
C THR A 90 4.17 -12.33 -17.62
N SER A 91 3.98 -11.02 -17.74
CA SER A 91 3.01 -10.24 -16.97
C SER A 91 1.59 -10.77 -17.21
N THR A 92 1.19 -10.88 -18.48
CA THR A 92 -0.12 -11.41 -18.89
C THR A 92 -0.34 -12.84 -18.40
N MET A 93 0.66 -13.73 -18.55
CA MET A 93 0.55 -15.12 -18.11
C MET A 93 0.38 -15.23 -16.60
N SER A 94 1.06 -14.39 -15.82
CA SER A 94 0.91 -14.37 -14.37
C SER A 94 -0.53 -14.06 -13.95
N GLU A 95 -1.18 -13.14 -14.65
CA GLU A 95 -2.58 -12.77 -14.44
C GLU A 95 -3.58 -13.85 -14.91
N VAL A 96 -3.27 -14.54 -16.02
CA VAL A 96 -4.06 -15.68 -16.52
C VAL A 96 -4.03 -16.83 -15.51
N VAL A 97 -2.83 -17.21 -15.05
CA VAL A 97 -2.62 -18.30 -14.09
C VAL A 97 -3.25 -17.96 -12.73
N GLY A 98 -3.23 -16.69 -12.34
CA GLY A 98 -3.91 -16.20 -11.13
C GLY A 98 -5.43 -16.17 -11.21
N HIS A 99 -6.04 -16.49 -12.36
CA HIS A 99 -7.48 -16.34 -12.62
C HIS A 99 -8.05 -14.93 -12.38
N ARG A 100 -7.18 -13.92 -12.35
CA ARG A 100 -7.51 -12.54 -11.98
C ARG A 100 -8.33 -11.81 -13.04
N PHE A 101 -8.27 -12.23 -14.31
CA PHE A 101 -9.07 -11.63 -15.38
C PHE A 101 -10.58 -11.62 -15.10
N LYS A 102 -11.10 -12.63 -14.39
CA LYS A 102 -12.53 -12.68 -14.04
C LYS A 102 -12.88 -11.69 -12.94
N THR A 103 -11.98 -11.46 -11.99
CA THR A 103 -12.18 -10.53 -10.88
C THR A 103 -11.86 -9.10 -11.27
N LEU A 104 -10.98 -8.89 -12.25
CA LEU A 104 -10.53 -7.57 -12.71
C LEU A 104 -11.69 -6.65 -13.08
N ALA A 105 -12.66 -7.15 -13.85
CA ALA A 105 -13.83 -6.34 -14.23
C ALA A 105 -14.67 -5.90 -13.02
N LEU A 106 -14.86 -6.81 -12.04
CA LEU A 106 -15.58 -6.51 -10.81
C LEU A 106 -14.81 -5.53 -9.93
N GLU A 107 -13.49 -5.70 -9.81
CA GLU A 107 -12.61 -4.82 -9.06
C GLU A 107 -12.53 -3.42 -9.66
N VAL A 108 -12.52 -3.29 -10.99
CA VAL A 108 -12.60 -2.00 -11.68
C VAL A 108 -13.93 -1.32 -11.36
N MET A 109 -15.05 -2.04 -11.47
CA MET A 109 -16.37 -1.49 -11.14
C MET A 109 -16.46 -1.04 -9.68
N GLU A 110 -15.95 -1.86 -8.75
CA GLU A 110 -15.93 -1.52 -7.33
C GLU A 110 -15.01 -0.34 -7.05
N SER A 111 -13.84 -0.29 -7.69
CA SER A 111 -12.91 0.82 -7.53
C SER A 111 -13.51 2.13 -8.03
N VAL A 112 -14.23 2.10 -9.16
CA VAL A 112 -14.95 3.25 -9.71
C VAL A 112 -16.04 3.70 -8.75
N ARG A 113 -16.77 2.75 -8.13
CA ARG A 113 -17.85 3.04 -7.20
C ARG A 113 -17.34 3.67 -5.89
N VAL A 114 -16.27 3.13 -5.33
CA VAL A 114 -15.70 3.56 -4.04
C VAL A 114 -14.78 4.79 -4.21
N GLY A 115 -14.24 4.99 -5.42
CA GLY A 115 -13.26 6.04 -5.71
C GLY A 115 -11.86 5.71 -5.19
N VAL A 116 -11.60 4.45 -4.85
CA VAL A 116 -10.31 3.96 -4.33
C VAL A 116 -9.95 2.68 -5.09
N LEU A 117 -8.66 2.49 -5.39
CA LEU A 117 -8.19 1.30 -6.10
C LEU A 117 -8.39 0.05 -5.23
N ALA A 118 -9.07 -0.96 -5.76
CA ALA A 118 -9.20 -2.26 -5.10
C ALA A 118 -7.83 -2.91 -4.89
N ARG A 119 -7.69 -3.73 -3.85
CA ARG A 119 -6.40 -4.36 -3.49
C ARG A 119 -5.81 -5.21 -4.62
N GLY A 120 -6.64 -5.91 -5.41
CA GLY A 120 -6.14 -6.71 -6.53
C GLY A 120 -5.59 -5.83 -7.65
N LEU A 121 -6.31 -4.78 -8.04
CA LEU A 121 -5.81 -3.74 -8.96
C LEU A 121 -4.54 -3.04 -8.46
N GLN A 122 -4.42 -2.77 -7.16
CA GLN A 122 -3.19 -2.20 -6.60
C GLN A 122 -2.02 -3.18 -6.71
N ALA A 123 -2.24 -4.47 -6.46
CA ALA A 123 -1.20 -5.48 -6.63
C ALA A 123 -0.76 -5.62 -8.10
N ILE A 124 -1.68 -5.51 -9.05
CA ILE A 124 -1.37 -5.52 -10.49
C ILE A 124 -0.54 -4.28 -10.84
N ARG A 125 -0.99 -3.09 -10.42
CA ARG A 125 -0.25 -1.84 -10.64
C ARG A 125 1.15 -1.90 -10.05
N ASP A 126 1.32 -2.40 -8.82
CA ASP A 126 2.63 -2.53 -8.18
C ASP A 126 3.54 -3.52 -8.94
N GLN A 127 2.97 -4.60 -9.46
CA GLN A 127 3.70 -5.60 -10.23
C GLN A 127 4.18 -5.05 -11.58
N GLU A 128 3.29 -4.37 -12.32
CA GLU A 128 3.61 -3.73 -13.60
C GLU A 128 4.59 -2.56 -13.41
N ALA A 129 4.39 -1.71 -12.40
CA ALA A 129 5.20 -0.52 -12.19
C ALA A 129 6.62 -0.83 -11.64
N SER A 130 6.82 -1.98 -11.02
CA SER A 130 8.12 -2.37 -10.46
C SER A 130 9.07 -2.89 -11.53
N SER A 131 8.81 -4.08 -12.06
CA SER A 131 9.76 -4.79 -12.93
C SER A 131 9.54 -4.53 -14.41
N GLU A 132 8.28 -4.45 -14.85
CA GLU A 132 7.91 -4.33 -16.26
C GLU A 132 8.18 -2.91 -16.77
N ALA A 133 7.74 -1.89 -16.02
CA ALA A 133 8.01 -0.49 -16.37
C ALA A 133 9.52 -0.18 -16.43
N LEU A 134 10.34 -0.76 -15.55
CA LEU A 134 11.80 -0.62 -15.61
C LEU A 134 12.37 -1.27 -16.89
N ILE A 135 11.98 -2.51 -17.18
CA ILE A 135 12.47 -3.24 -18.35
C ILE A 135 12.03 -2.56 -19.64
N SER A 136 10.75 -2.19 -19.75
CA SER A 136 10.22 -1.45 -20.90
C SER A 136 10.93 -0.11 -21.07
N LEU A 137 11.14 0.65 -19.98
CA LEU A 137 11.87 1.91 -20.04
C LEU A 137 13.31 1.73 -20.54
N PHE A 138 14.06 0.74 -20.04
CA PHE A 138 15.43 0.50 -20.48
C PHE A 138 15.50 0.08 -21.95
N ILE A 139 14.65 -0.87 -22.37
CA ILE A 139 14.67 -1.36 -23.75
C ILE A 139 14.18 -0.29 -24.71
N SER A 140 13.10 0.43 -24.39
CA SER A 140 12.56 1.50 -25.23
C SER A 140 13.54 2.67 -25.34
N SER A 141 14.21 3.06 -24.24
CA SER A 141 15.25 4.11 -24.26
C SER A 141 16.45 3.69 -25.09
N TYR A 142 16.85 2.42 -24.98
CA TYR A 142 17.89 1.86 -25.83
C TYR A 142 17.44 1.91 -27.29
N ALA A 143 16.30 1.33 -27.64
CA ALA A 143 15.80 1.20 -29.02
C ALA A 143 15.53 2.52 -29.76
N LEU A 144 15.43 3.64 -29.04
CA LEU A 144 15.02 4.93 -29.55
C LEU A 144 15.85 5.45 -30.75
N PRO A 145 17.20 5.42 -30.75
CA PRO A 145 18.00 5.88 -31.91
C PRO A 145 17.79 5.02 -33.16
N TRP A 146 17.46 3.74 -33.00
CA TRP A 146 17.22 2.82 -34.10
C TRP A 146 15.82 2.96 -34.70
N THR A 147 14.86 3.34 -33.86
CA THR A 147 13.43 3.44 -34.22
C THR A 147 13.04 4.73 -34.93
N MET A 148 13.87 5.78 -34.87
CA MET A 148 13.64 7.13 -35.40
C MET A 148 13.68 7.30 -36.93
N LYS A 149 13.37 6.27 -37.73
CA LYS A 149 13.31 6.40 -39.21
C LYS A 149 12.11 7.22 -39.71
N SER A 150 11.07 7.36 -38.88
CA SER A 150 9.89 8.17 -39.16
C SER A 150 9.61 9.11 -38.00
N PRO A 151 9.21 10.37 -38.24
CA PRO A 151 8.88 11.32 -37.18
C PRO A 151 7.70 10.85 -36.32
N LEU A 152 6.75 10.12 -36.91
CA LEU A 152 5.61 9.57 -36.16
C LEU A 152 6.07 8.50 -35.17
N TRP A 153 6.96 7.59 -35.60
CA TRP A 153 7.51 6.55 -34.72
C TRP A 153 8.40 7.16 -33.63
N ALA A 154 9.18 8.19 -33.97
CA ALA A 154 9.95 8.94 -32.98
C ALA A 154 9.05 9.52 -31.88
N ALA A 155 7.92 10.13 -32.26
CA ALA A 155 6.97 10.69 -31.29
C ALA A 155 6.34 9.60 -30.40
N VAL A 156 5.94 8.46 -30.99
CA VAL A 156 5.38 7.32 -30.22
C VAL A 156 6.38 6.75 -29.24
N CYS A 157 7.64 6.51 -29.66
CA CYS A 157 8.69 5.99 -28.78
C CYS A 157 9.04 6.97 -27.66
N VAL A 158 9.12 8.27 -27.95
CA VAL A 158 9.34 9.30 -26.91
C VAL A 158 8.18 9.33 -25.92
N LEU A 159 6.93 9.25 -26.39
CA LEU A 159 5.76 9.20 -25.51
C LEU A 159 5.77 7.94 -24.64
N SER A 160 6.11 6.77 -25.19
CA SER A 160 6.28 5.53 -24.44
C SER A 160 7.32 5.68 -23.32
N VAL A 161 8.52 6.19 -23.64
CA VAL A 161 9.58 6.45 -22.65
C VAL A 161 9.11 7.42 -21.55
N LEU A 162 8.43 8.50 -21.92
CA LEU A 162 7.90 9.47 -20.95
C LEU A 162 6.82 8.85 -20.05
N PHE A 163 5.92 8.04 -20.61
CA PHE A 163 4.89 7.34 -19.85
C PHE A 163 5.50 6.36 -18.85
N SER A 164 6.40 5.48 -19.30
CA SER A 164 7.07 4.53 -18.41
C SER A 164 7.89 5.25 -17.33
N ALA A 165 8.53 6.37 -17.65
CA ALA A 165 9.24 7.20 -16.66
C ALA A 165 8.30 7.83 -15.63
N CYS A 166 7.13 8.31 -16.05
CA CYS A 166 6.11 8.83 -15.14
C CYS A 166 5.59 7.74 -14.22
N THR A 167 5.20 6.58 -14.76
CA THR A 167 4.72 5.42 -13.98
C THR A 167 5.76 4.95 -12.97
N LEU A 168 7.03 4.86 -13.38
CA LEU A 168 8.12 4.49 -12.49
C LEU A 168 8.36 5.54 -11.40
N SER A 169 8.29 6.83 -11.75
CA SER A 169 8.42 7.92 -10.78
C SER A 169 7.30 7.89 -9.74
N GLU A 170 6.06 7.64 -10.16
CA GLU A 170 4.92 7.48 -9.25
C GLU A 170 5.12 6.29 -8.32
N PHE A 171 5.56 5.15 -8.86
CA PHE A 171 5.82 3.96 -8.06
C PHE A 171 6.96 4.18 -7.06
N MET A 172 8.05 4.84 -7.47
CA MET A 172 9.14 5.20 -6.56
C MET A 172 8.69 6.15 -5.46
N HIS A 173 7.87 7.15 -5.79
CA HIS A 173 7.27 8.05 -4.80
C HIS A 173 6.39 7.26 -3.81
N GLU A 174 5.53 6.35 -4.29
CA GLU A 174 4.66 5.54 -3.44
C GLU A 174 5.46 4.59 -2.52
N VAL A 175 6.50 3.94 -3.04
CA VAL A 175 7.30 2.99 -2.26
C VAL A 175 8.26 3.69 -1.29
N ILE A 176 8.97 4.72 -1.75
CA ILE A 176 10.01 5.37 -0.93
C ILE A 176 9.38 6.35 0.05
N ASP A 177 8.52 7.25 -0.44
CA ASP A 177 8.04 8.36 0.38
C ASP A 177 6.86 7.95 1.25
N LEU A 178 5.92 7.14 0.73
CA LEU A 178 4.73 6.77 1.51
C LEU A 178 4.95 5.53 2.38
N ARG A 179 5.38 4.40 1.81
CA ARG A 179 5.58 3.18 2.60
C ARG A 179 6.69 3.33 3.62
N GLY A 180 7.81 3.96 3.23
CA GLY A 180 8.91 4.26 4.15
C GLY A 180 8.47 5.13 5.34
N SER A 181 7.63 6.15 5.11
CA SER A 181 7.14 7.01 6.19
C SER A 181 6.19 6.28 7.15
N ILE A 182 5.35 5.37 6.63
CA ILE A 182 4.42 4.57 7.44
C ILE A 182 5.20 3.58 8.32
N GLU A 183 6.19 2.89 7.76
CA GLU A 183 7.01 1.94 8.51
C GLU A 183 7.79 2.63 9.63
N LEU A 184 8.34 3.82 9.37
CA LEU A 184 9.02 4.62 10.40
C LEU A 184 8.05 5.05 11.51
N ALA A 185 6.84 5.49 11.16
CA ALA A 185 5.82 5.86 12.14
C ALA A 185 5.38 4.67 13.01
N ASP A 186 5.24 3.48 12.41
CA ASP A 186 4.88 2.25 13.12
C ASP A 186 6.00 1.82 14.09
N GLU A 187 7.27 1.94 13.69
CA GLU A 187 8.41 1.63 14.56
C GLU A 187 8.55 2.64 15.70
N GLU A 188 8.30 3.93 15.47
CA GLU A 188 8.24 4.95 16.52
C GLU A 188 7.10 4.68 17.52
N ALA A 189 5.93 4.27 17.02
CA ALA A 189 4.78 3.91 17.86
C ALA A 189 5.06 2.67 18.73
N LYS A 190 5.67 1.62 18.15
CA LYS A 190 6.09 0.42 18.90
C LYS A 190 7.14 0.76 19.95
N GLY A 191 8.17 1.54 19.59
CA GLY A 191 9.21 1.98 20.52
C GLY A 191 8.66 2.82 21.67
N GLY A 192 7.70 3.71 21.38
CA GLY A 192 6.98 4.48 22.39
C GLY A 192 6.18 3.60 23.36
N ALA A 193 5.46 2.61 22.85
CA ALA A 193 4.68 1.66 23.65
C ALA A 193 5.57 0.79 24.55
N GLU A 194 6.70 0.29 24.04
CA GLU A 194 7.67 -0.47 24.83
C GLU A 194 8.30 0.38 25.94
N MET A 195 8.64 1.63 25.65
CA MET A 195 9.19 2.56 26.65
C MET A 195 8.16 2.88 27.74
N GLN A 196 6.89 3.12 27.40
CA GLN A 196 5.82 3.31 28.37
C GLN A 196 5.60 2.07 29.24
N HIS A 197 5.63 0.88 28.63
CA HIS A 197 5.53 -0.38 29.37
C HIS A 197 6.69 -0.54 30.37
N GLN A 198 7.93 -0.21 29.99
CA GLN A 198 9.10 -0.24 30.90
C GLN A 198 9.01 0.79 32.03
N LEU A 199 8.45 1.98 31.77
CA LEU A 199 8.24 2.98 32.82
C LEU A 199 7.15 2.54 33.80
N GLY A 200 6.08 1.91 33.31
CA GLY A 200 5.01 1.36 34.14
C GLY A 200 5.50 0.25 35.08
N THR A 201 6.32 -0.68 34.59
CA THR A 201 6.88 -1.76 35.43
C THR A 201 7.85 -1.22 36.49
N LYS A 202 8.73 -0.27 36.14
CA LYS A 202 9.63 0.37 37.12
C LYS A 202 8.88 1.17 38.19
N ALA A 203 7.79 1.84 37.82
CA ALA A 203 6.95 2.56 38.78
C ALA A 203 6.27 1.60 39.77
N ALA A 204 5.78 0.45 39.30
CA ALA A 204 5.22 -0.59 40.15
C ALA A 204 6.26 -1.19 41.13
N ASP A 205 7.50 -1.41 40.66
CA ASP A 205 8.59 -1.89 41.51
C ASP A 205 8.98 -0.86 42.57
N CYS A 206 9.06 0.43 42.23
CA CYS A 206 9.30 1.50 43.22
C CYS A 206 8.19 1.57 44.27
N LEU A 207 6.92 1.45 43.86
CA LEU A 207 5.80 1.46 44.80
C LEU A 207 5.87 0.27 45.77
N THR A 208 6.29 -0.89 45.28
CA THR A 208 6.42 -2.12 46.10
C THR A 208 7.53 -2.00 47.15
N VAL A 209 8.64 -1.32 46.84
CA VAL A 209 9.73 -1.07 47.81
C VAL A 209 9.30 -0.13 48.94
N VAL A 210 8.45 0.86 48.65
CA VAL A 210 7.91 1.77 49.69
C VAL A 210 6.99 1.03 50.67
N THR A 211 6.20 0.07 50.20
CA THR A 211 5.29 -0.70 51.07
C THR A 211 6.01 -1.70 51.99
N VAL A 212 7.16 -2.23 51.57
CA VAL A 212 7.97 -3.18 52.37
C VAL A 212 8.89 -2.45 53.37
N GLY A 213 9.15 -1.16 53.15
CA GLY A 213 10.13 -0.36 53.89
C GLY A 213 9.67 0.33 55.18
N GLY A 214 8.38 0.45 55.48
CA GLY A 214 8.00 0.92 56.83
C GLY A 214 6.59 1.48 56.98
N VAL A 215 6.00 1.14 58.14
CA VAL A 215 5.07 1.96 58.93
C VAL A 215 3.97 2.65 58.11
N VAL A 216 2.80 2.02 58.09
CA VAL A 216 1.54 2.67 57.73
C VAL A 216 1.31 3.83 58.69
N LEU A 217 1.66 5.05 58.29
CA LEU A 217 1.18 6.28 58.91
C LEU A 217 -0.23 6.53 58.37
N SER A 218 -1.23 6.14 59.18
CA SER A 218 -2.61 6.60 59.05
C SER A 218 -2.76 7.90 59.84
N ASP A 219 -3.18 8.96 59.16
CA ASP A 219 -4.02 10.01 59.76
C ASP A 219 -5.49 9.75 59.37
#